data_AF-W4GTQ3-F1
#
_entry.id   AF-W4GTQ3-F1
#
_cell.length_a   1.000
_cell.length_b   1.000
_cell.length_c   1.000
_cell.angle_alpha   90.00
_cell.angle_beta   90.00
_cell.angle_gamma   90.00
#
_symmetry.space_group_name_H-M   'P 1'
#
loop_
_entity.id
_entity.type
_entity.pdbx_description
1 polymer ?
#
loop_
_entity_poly.entity_id
_entity_poly.type
_entity_poly.pdbx_seq_one_letter_code
_entity_poly.pdbx_strand_id
1 'polypeptide(L)' 'MTNWCDGDWAKCGHFSNMISPDVNSMPCGWSECANSNYVWCNYNTPVKNPKVGKITSMTKAELKASLTA' A
#
# COMPACT_ATOMS: atom_id res chain seq x y z
N MET A 1 15.09 11.93 -1.67
CA MET A 1 13.78 11.34 -2.03
C MET A 1 12.97 11.28 -0.76
N THR A 2 12.02 12.19 -0.62
CA THR A 2 11.08 12.24 0.50
C THR A 2 10.21 10.99 0.44
N ASN A 3 10.29 10.18 1.49
CA ASN A 3 9.68 8.86 1.62
C ASN A 3 8.36 8.91 2.41
N TRP A 4 7.68 10.05 2.30
CA TRP A 4 6.40 10.32 2.92
C TRP A 4 5.39 10.79 1.85
N CYS A 5 4.10 10.69 2.14
CA CYS A 5 3.07 11.22 1.26
C CYS A 5 2.84 12.69 1.60
N ASP A 6 3.08 13.61 0.67
CA ASP A 6 3.00 15.07 0.86
C ASP A 6 1.55 15.61 1.00
N GLY A 7 0.64 14.81 1.56
CA GLY A 7 -0.75 15.19 1.81
C GLY A 7 -1.73 14.93 0.66
N ASP A 8 -1.27 14.64 -0.56
CA ASP A 8 -2.13 14.16 -1.65
C ASP A 8 -2.42 12.67 -1.48
N TRP A 9 -3.33 12.39 -0.54
CA TRP A 9 -3.68 11.05 -0.11
C TRP A 9 -4.25 10.19 -1.26
N ALA A 10 -4.89 10.81 -2.25
CA ALA A 10 -5.39 10.11 -3.44
C ALA A 10 -4.26 9.56 -4.31
N LYS A 11 -3.09 10.20 -4.33
CA LYS A 11 -1.94 9.75 -5.13
C LYS A 11 -1.04 8.75 -4.42
N CYS A 12 -0.87 8.88 -3.10
CA CYS A 12 0.11 8.08 -2.35
C CYS A 12 -0.41 7.46 -1.04
N GLY A 13 -1.62 7.80 -0.59
CA GLY A 13 -2.16 7.35 0.70
C GLY A 13 -2.34 5.83 0.78
N HIS A 14 -2.90 5.22 -0.27
CA HIS A 14 -3.08 3.75 -0.31
C HIS A 14 -1.74 3.00 -0.26
N PHE A 15 -0.79 3.35 -1.12
CA PHE A 15 0.53 2.72 -1.16
C PHE A 15 1.28 2.90 0.16
N SER A 16 1.31 4.13 0.67
CA SER A 16 2.08 4.44 1.87
C SER A 16 1.51 3.80 3.14
N ASN A 17 0.19 3.68 3.28
CA ASN A 17 -0.42 2.91 4.36
C ASN A 17 -0.11 1.41 4.25
N MET A 18 -0.21 0.84 3.04
CA MET A 18 -0.01 -0.60 2.81
C MET A 18 1.39 -1.08 3.21
N ILE A 19 2.41 -0.26 3.00
CA ILE A 19 3.82 -0.62 3.24
C ILE A 19 4.42 0.07 4.48
N SER A 20 3.59 0.75 5.26
CA SER A 20 4.03 1.36 6.51
C SER A 20 4.46 0.27 7.49
N PRO A 21 5.66 0.33 8.09
CA PRO A 21 6.07 -0.65 9.11
C PRO A 21 5.20 -0.58 10.37
N ASP A 22 4.52 0.54 10.60
CA ASP A 22 3.61 0.75 11.73
C ASP A 22 2.23 0.09 11.51
N VAL A 23 1.94 -0.36 10.28
CA VAL A 23 0.72 -1.10 9.93
C VAL A 23 1.03 -2.59 10.04
N ASN A 24 0.45 -3.22 11.07
CA ASN A 24 0.69 -4.63 11.40
C ASN A 24 -0.48 -5.55 11.06
N SER A 25 -1.63 -4.97 10.69
CA SER A 25 -2.84 -5.72 10.36
C SER A 25 -3.72 -4.93 9.39
N MET A 26 -4.20 -5.63 8.37
CA MET A 26 -5.07 -5.10 7.32
C MET A 26 -6.20 -6.11 7.02
N PRO A 27 -7.23 -6.21 7.87
CA PRO A 27 -8.40 -7.01 7.54
C PRO A 27 -9.08 -6.46 6.28
N CYS A 28 -9.36 -7.36 5.34
CA CYS A 28 -10.06 -7.05 4.11
C CYS A 28 -11.35 -7.86 4.02
N GLY A 29 -12.37 -7.26 3.44
CA GLY A 29 -13.59 -7.91 3.01
C GLY A 29 -13.83 -7.67 1.53
N TRP A 30 -14.63 -8.54 0.93
CA TRP A 30 -15.09 -8.40 -0.44
C TRP A 30 -16.60 -8.61 -0.48
N SER A 31 -17.26 -7.87 -1.37
CA SER A 31 -18.67 -8.05 -1.70
C SER A 31 -18.85 -8.12 -3.20
N GLU A 32 -19.51 -9.18 -3.66
CA GLU A 32 -20.06 -9.27 -5.00
C GLU A 32 -21.47 -8.67 -4.98
N CYS A 33 -21.65 -7.55 -5.66
CA CYS A 33 -22.96 -6.94 -5.88
C CYS A 33 -23.29 -7.00 -7.37
N ALA A 34 -24.57 -6.93 -7.74
CA ALA A 34 -25.07 -7.13 -9.11
C ALA A 34 -24.34 -6.30 -10.20
N ASN A 35 -23.66 -5.21 -9.83
CA ASN A 35 -22.97 -4.32 -10.76
C ASN A 35 -21.44 -4.28 -10.59
N SER A 36 -20.86 -4.92 -9.57
CA SER A 36 -19.40 -4.93 -9.39
C SER A 36 -18.90 -5.80 -8.23
N ASN A 37 -17.58 -5.99 -8.22
CA ASN A 37 -16.82 -6.52 -7.09
C ASN A 37 -16.20 -5.38 -6.30
N TYR A 38 -16.57 -5.25 -5.03
CA TYR A 38 -16.01 -4.25 -4.13
C TYR A 38 -15.08 -4.91 -3.13
N VAL A 39 -13.85 -4.40 -3.03
CA VAL A 39 -12.88 -4.82 -2.01
C VAL A 39 -12.67 -3.65 -1.06
N TRP A 40 -12.74 -3.93 0.24
CA TRP A 40 -12.50 -2.94 1.27
C TRP A 40 -11.53 -3.48 2.30
N CYS A 41 -10.44 -2.75 2.54
CA CYS A 41 -9.45 -3.09 3.55
C CYS A 41 -9.39 -1.98 4.60
N ASN A 42 -9.46 -2.36 5.86
CA ASN A 42 -9.26 -1.45 6.98
C ASN A 42 -7.87 -1.67 7.55
N TYR A 43 -7.27 -0.62 8.08
CA TYR A 43 -6.03 -0.70 8.86
C TYR A 43 -6.41 -0.53 10.33
N ASN A 44 -6.00 -1.44 11.21
CA ASN A 44 -6.33 -1.33 12.64
C ASN A 44 -5.50 -0.23 13.34
N THR A 45 -4.39 0.20 12.73
CA THR A 45 -3.53 1.30 13.17
C THR A 45 -3.30 2.31 12.03
N PRO A 46 -4.34 3.07 11.62
CA PRO A 46 -4.19 4.01 10.51
C PRO A 46 -3.21 5.13 10.89
N VAL A 47 -2.16 5.30 10.11
CA VAL A 47 -1.14 6.34 10.35
C VAL A 47 -1.45 7.55 9.49
N LYS A 48 -1.45 8.76 10.09
CA LYS A 48 -1.75 10.01 9.37
C LYS A 48 -0.68 10.37 8.34
N ASN A 49 0.57 9.98 8.60
CA ASN A 49 1.75 10.21 7.75
C ASN A 49 2.68 8.99 7.78
N PRO A 50 2.31 7.86 7.16
CA PRO A 50 3.13 6.66 7.15
C PRO A 50 4.50 6.96 6.51
N LYS A 51 5.58 6.58 7.19
CA LYS A 51 6.94 6.65 6.65
C LYS A 51 7.25 5.35 5.94
N VAL A 52 7.45 5.44 4.63
CA VAL A 52 7.79 4.29 3.82
C VAL A 52 9.31 4.11 3.84
N GLY A 53 9.81 2.93 4.16
CA GLY A 53 11.23 2.63 3.98
C GLY A 53 11.60 2.71 2.49
N LYS A 54 12.76 3.27 2.14
CA LYS A 54 13.24 3.19 0.76
C LYS A 54 13.46 1.70 0.45
N ILE A 55 12.96 1.21 -0.69
CA ILE A 55 13.33 -0.13 -1.16
C ILE A 55 14.83 -0.06 -1.49
N THR A 56 15.67 -0.59 -0.60
CA THR A 56 17.14 -0.53 -0.71
C THR A 56 17.70 -1.74 -1.44
N SER A 57 16.93 -2.81 -1.59
CA SER A 57 17.45 -4.13 -1.95
C SER A 57 17.23 -4.52 -3.42
N MET A 58 16.35 -3.82 -4.15
CA MET A 58 15.96 -4.24 -5.49
C MET A 58 15.61 -3.07 -6.40
N THR A 59 16.15 -3.08 -7.60
CA THR A 59 15.79 -2.19 -8.69
C THR A 59 14.44 -2.58 -9.30
N LYS A 60 13.81 -1.66 -10.02
CA LYS A 60 12.57 -1.93 -10.77
C LYS A 60 12.74 -3.06 -11.80
N ALA A 61 13.92 -3.19 -12.41
CA ALA A 61 14.21 -4.22 -13.39
C ALA A 61 14.28 -5.61 -12.72
N GLU A 62 14.96 -5.71 -11.59
CA GLU A 62 15.04 -6.94 -10.79
C GLU A 62 13.66 -7.37 -10.27
N LEU A 63 12.83 -6.41 -9.80
CA LEU A 63 11.45 -6.71 -9.41
C LEU A 63 10.62 -7.24 -10.57
N LYS A 64 10.76 -6.66 -11.76
CA LYS A 64 10.02 -7.15 -12.93
C LYS A 64 10.44 -8.58 -13.27
N ALA A 65 11.74 -8.87 -13.24
CA ALA A 65 12.27 -10.18 -13.55
C ALA A 65 11.77 -11.26 -12.56
N SER A 66 11.63 -10.94 -11.26
CA SER A 66 11.17 -11.91 -10.25
C SER A 66 9.68 -12.27 -10.35
N LEU A 67 8.85 -11.41 -10.94
CA LEU A 67 7.40 -11.60 -11.03
C LEU A 67 6.95 -12.40 -12.27
N THR A 68 7.85 -12.56 -13.25
CA THR A 68 7.55 -13.24 -14.52
C THR A 68 8.28 -14.58 -14.65
N ALA A 69 8.88 -15.06 -13.55
CA ALA A 69 9.56 -16.35 -13.48
C ALA A 69 8.59 -17.49 -13.16
#